data_AF-A0A552VA44-F1
#
_entry.id   AF-A0A552VA44-F1
#
_cell.length_a   1.000
_cell.length_b   1.000
_cell.length_c   1.000
_cell.angle_alpha   90.00
_cell.angle_beta   90.00
_cell.angle_gamma   90.00
#
_symmetry.space_group_name_H-M   'P 1'
#
loop_
_entity.id
_entity.type
_entity.pdbx_description
1 polymer ?
#
loop_
_entity_poly.entity_id
_entity_poly.type
_entity_poly.pdbx_seq_one_letter_code
_entity_poly.pdbx_strand_id
1 'polypeptide(L)'
;MKKIITKSVILTGLIMGLLVSLLSCEDSFDNSDLKINVPVSVTAFSINGTPGTIDQQTGQINVALPFGTNVTSVVPQLTLPEGATINLDLSTPTDFTSAVRFQVVNGNLFKDYTVNVTVSSPIISFKINNVAGVINNSAKTINLILPEGTDLSALQPIIELSEGVTITPASGTTIDFSSPVAFTVTNAIASAVYTVTVSVPVQGIEVAFLGTAASRGAITNMDEKTACDWLFANYSGARYLSFDEIVAGAELSTIDAIWWHFDSAQTLPTIATNPTVTAALVAYRAGGGNLLLTTFASQYVDALGIVPPGKGPNNVFGDFLPAGGVDSNSWGMSFMGHEDHPIFQGLETFQTGKANLLQGGTFRLNHTAWWFLPEWGGYNDGAGWRSQTGGTNLASEAWDDALNGRVTIAEWGDAEDANVVVISMGAYDWYNETDASGNPSQPNAFITNIQTLTQNSLNYLIGQ
;
A
#
# COMPACT_ATOMS: atom_id res chain seq x y z
N MET A 1 -10.96 47.61 85.78
CA MET A 1 -11.97 46.66 85.23
C MET A 1 -11.58 46.10 83.85
N LYS A 2 -10.34 45.60 83.68
CA LYS A 2 -9.86 45.08 82.37
C LYS A 2 -9.32 43.63 82.42
N LYS A 3 -9.34 42.97 83.58
CA LYS A 3 -8.86 41.58 83.75
C LYS A 3 -9.93 40.52 84.05
N ILE A 4 -11.18 40.93 84.31
CA ILE A 4 -12.29 40.00 84.63
C ILE A 4 -13.15 39.69 83.38
N ILE A 5 -13.17 40.58 82.38
CA ILE A 5 -13.98 40.39 81.16
C ILE A 5 -13.34 39.38 80.19
N THR A 6 -12.01 39.18 80.23
CA THR A 6 -11.30 38.32 79.26
C THR A 6 -11.36 36.82 79.57
N LYS A 7 -11.59 36.41 80.83
CA LYS A 7 -11.69 34.98 81.18
C LYS A 7 -13.08 34.37 80.90
N SER A 8 -14.16 35.15 81.01
CA SER A 8 -15.51 34.66 80.75
C SER A 8 -15.81 34.49 79.26
N VAL A 9 -15.20 35.29 78.38
CA VAL A 9 -15.40 35.18 76.93
C VAL A 9 -14.67 33.95 76.36
N ILE A 10 -13.50 33.59 76.91
CA ILE A 10 -12.74 32.42 76.44
C ILE A 10 -13.37 31.10 76.92
N LEU A 11 -13.95 31.04 78.13
CA LEU A 11 -14.59 29.83 78.64
C LEU A 11 -15.94 29.54 77.97
N THR A 12 -16.70 30.57 77.61
CA THR A 12 -17.98 30.42 76.90
C THR A 12 -17.77 30.10 75.41
N GLY A 13 -16.67 30.58 74.81
CA GLY A 13 -16.27 30.22 73.45
C GLY A 13 -15.80 28.77 73.29
N LEU A 14 -15.07 28.23 74.28
CA LEU A 14 -14.61 26.84 74.24
C LEU A 14 -15.76 25.83 74.44
N ILE A 15 -16.76 26.15 75.25
CA ILE A 15 -17.91 25.25 75.51
C ILE A 15 -18.92 25.29 74.34
N MET A 16 -19.05 26.43 73.64
CA MET A 16 -19.85 26.52 72.41
C MET A 16 -19.15 25.88 71.21
N GLY A 17 -17.80 25.89 71.16
CA GLY A 17 -17.02 25.20 70.13
C GLY A 17 -17.01 23.66 70.28
N LEU A 18 -17.10 23.15 71.51
CA LEU A 18 -17.12 21.70 71.78
C LEU A 18 -18.53 21.06 71.64
N LEU A 19 -19.60 21.87 71.63
CA LEU A 19 -20.97 21.39 71.36
C LEU A 19 -21.33 21.35 69.85
N VAL A 20 -20.55 22.02 69.00
CA VAL A 20 -20.74 22.00 67.53
C VAL A 20 -19.98 20.83 66.87
N SER A 21 -19.10 20.12 67.62
CA SER A 21 -18.43 18.90 67.14
C SER A 21 -19.16 17.60 67.47
N LEU A 22 -20.38 17.66 68.04
CA LEU A 22 -21.17 16.50 68.48
C LEU A 22 -22.59 16.41 67.88
N LEU A 23 -22.92 17.30 66.94
CA LEU A 23 -23.95 17.06 65.93
C LEU A 23 -23.17 16.81 64.63
N SER A 24 -22.63 15.60 64.53
CA SER A 24 -23.25 14.55 63.73
C SER A 24 -23.03 14.85 62.26
N CYS A 25 -22.17 14.04 61.63
CA CYS A 25 -22.11 13.88 60.20
C CYS A 25 -23.53 14.01 59.63
N GLU A 26 -23.76 14.99 58.75
CA GLU A 26 -24.66 14.70 57.65
C GLU A 26 -23.94 13.60 56.87
N ASP A 27 -24.37 12.36 57.09
CA ASP A 27 -24.20 11.29 56.12
C ASP A 27 -24.90 11.75 54.83
N SER A 28 -24.25 12.65 54.09
CA SER A 28 -24.63 13.01 52.73
C SER A 28 -24.08 11.98 51.74
N PHE A 29 -23.92 10.73 52.18
CA PHE A 29 -23.78 9.57 51.31
C PHE A 29 -25.15 9.03 50.85
N ASP A 30 -26.26 9.65 51.23
CA ASP A 30 -27.60 9.36 50.71
C ASP A 30 -27.87 10.09 49.37
N ASN A 31 -27.07 9.76 48.35
CA ASN A 31 -27.57 9.45 47.00
C ASN A 31 -26.42 9.12 46.05
N SER A 32 -26.01 7.86 46.08
CA SER A 32 -25.83 7.15 44.81
C SER A 32 -26.09 5.69 45.09
N ASP A 33 -27.37 5.28 45.04
CA ASP A 33 -27.67 3.85 44.93
C ASP A 33 -26.81 3.30 43.80
N LEU A 34 -25.85 2.42 44.13
CA LEU A 34 -25.01 1.75 43.14
C LEU A 34 -25.91 0.88 42.27
N LYS A 35 -26.32 1.41 41.12
CA LYS A 35 -27.16 0.74 40.14
C LYS A 35 -26.28 -0.20 39.32
N ILE A 36 -26.05 -1.38 39.87
CA ILE A 36 -25.24 -2.45 39.26
C ILE A 36 -26.07 -3.62 38.72
N ASN A 37 -27.38 -3.63 38.93
CA ASN A 37 -28.29 -4.64 38.40
C ASN A 37 -29.07 -4.13 37.18
N VAL A 38 -28.37 -3.44 36.28
CA VAL A 38 -28.95 -2.87 35.05
C VAL A 38 -28.13 -3.29 33.83
N PRO A 39 -28.77 -3.67 32.71
CA PRO A 39 -28.05 -4.12 31.51
C PRO A 39 -27.39 -2.97 30.75
N VAL A 40 -26.18 -3.23 30.24
CA VAL A 40 -25.41 -2.34 29.34
C VAL A 40 -25.12 -2.97 27.98
N SER A 41 -25.76 -4.11 27.69
CA SER A 41 -25.49 -4.84 26.45
C SER A 41 -26.38 -4.34 25.31
N VAL A 42 -25.77 -3.93 24.20
CA VAL A 42 -26.49 -3.63 22.95
C VAL A 42 -27.26 -4.86 22.50
N THR A 43 -28.56 -4.71 22.21
CA THR A 43 -29.42 -5.85 21.84
C THR A 43 -29.59 -6.00 20.33
N ALA A 44 -29.50 -4.89 19.59
CA ALA A 44 -29.50 -4.91 18.13
C ALA A 44 -28.71 -3.71 17.57
N PHE A 45 -28.03 -3.96 16.46
CA PHE A 45 -27.39 -2.94 15.64
C PHE A 45 -27.62 -3.28 14.17
N SER A 46 -27.97 -2.32 13.33
CA SER A 46 -28.09 -2.54 11.89
C SER A 46 -27.77 -1.27 11.10
N ILE A 47 -27.36 -1.45 9.85
CA ILE A 47 -27.13 -0.35 8.91
C ILE A 47 -27.93 -0.67 7.64
N ASN A 48 -28.75 0.27 7.18
CA ASN A 48 -29.60 0.10 5.99
C ASN A 48 -30.43 -1.21 6.01
N GLY A 49 -30.91 -1.59 7.19
CA GLY A 49 -31.66 -2.84 7.42
C GLY A 49 -30.81 -4.11 7.47
N THR A 50 -29.50 -4.02 7.29
CA THR A 50 -28.56 -5.15 7.41
C THR A 50 -28.15 -5.33 8.88
N PRO A 51 -28.50 -6.46 9.53
CA PRO A 51 -28.18 -6.67 10.93
C PRO A 51 -26.68 -6.89 11.14
N GLY A 52 -26.14 -6.29 12.19
CA GLY A 52 -24.80 -6.54 12.68
C GLY A 52 -24.72 -7.76 13.59
N THR A 53 -23.60 -8.47 13.54
CA THR A 53 -23.26 -9.52 14.51
C THR A 53 -22.62 -8.87 15.73
N ILE A 54 -23.21 -9.08 16.92
CA ILE A 54 -22.73 -8.48 18.17
C ILE A 54 -22.07 -9.56 19.03
N ASP A 55 -20.77 -9.42 19.27
CA ASP A 55 -20.04 -10.22 20.24
C ASP A 55 -20.10 -9.53 21.62
N GLN A 56 -20.86 -10.13 22.52
CA GLN A 56 -21.04 -9.60 23.88
C GLN A 56 -19.83 -9.81 24.78
N GLN A 57 -18.90 -10.69 24.46
CA GLN A 57 -17.70 -10.89 25.27
C GLN A 57 -16.65 -9.82 24.94
N THR A 58 -16.48 -9.51 23.65
CA THR A 58 -15.43 -8.60 23.18
C THR A 58 -15.93 -7.16 22.93
N GLY A 59 -17.25 -6.95 22.83
CA GLY A 59 -17.83 -5.65 22.46
C GLY A 59 -17.74 -5.35 20.96
N GLN A 60 -17.41 -6.32 20.12
CA GLN A 60 -17.33 -6.11 18.67
C GLN A 60 -18.73 -6.16 18.03
N ILE A 61 -19.00 -5.23 17.12
CA ILE A 61 -20.20 -5.21 16.29
C ILE A 61 -19.75 -5.20 14.83
N ASN A 62 -19.99 -6.28 14.11
CA ASN A 62 -19.56 -6.43 12.72
C ASN A 62 -20.75 -6.37 11.77
N VAL A 63 -20.72 -5.46 10.79
CA VAL A 63 -21.76 -5.32 9.76
C VAL A 63 -21.15 -5.54 8.38
N ALA A 64 -21.69 -6.46 7.60
CA ALA A 64 -21.27 -6.71 6.23
C ALA A 64 -22.33 -6.19 5.25
N LEU A 65 -22.01 -5.12 4.54
CA LEU A 65 -22.90 -4.43 3.61
C LEU A 65 -22.65 -4.86 2.16
N PRO A 66 -23.66 -4.76 1.28
CA PRO A 66 -23.51 -5.12 -0.13
C PRO A 66 -22.59 -4.15 -0.87
N PHE A 67 -21.97 -4.63 -1.96
CA PHE A 67 -21.12 -3.83 -2.86
C PHE A 67 -21.82 -2.51 -3.26
N GLY A 68 -21.05 -1.41 -3.18
CA GLY A 68 -21.50 -0.08 -3.56
C GLY A 68 -22.21 0.69 -2.46
N THR A 69 -22.38 0.11 -1.26
CA THR A 69 -22.95 0.84 -0.12
C THR A 69 -22.01 1.97 0.30
N ASN A 70 -22.53 3.20 0.37
CA ASN A 70 -21.80 4.34 0.93
C ASN A 70 -21.85 4.27 2.47
N VAL A 71 -20.68 4.28 3.10
CA VAL A 71 -20.52 4.21 4.57
C VAL A 71 -19.94 5.48 5.20
N THR A 72 -19.70 6.54 4.43
CA THR A 72 -19.08 7.78 4.93
C THR A 72 -20.05 8.67 5.72
N SER A 73 -21.35 8.43 5.58
CA SER A 73 -22.39 9.24 6.22
C SER A 73 -23.65 8.42 6.37
N VAL A 74 -23.72 7.62 7.43
CA VAL A 74 -24.81 6.66 7.68
C VAL A 74 -25.38 6.81 9.07
N VAL A 75 -26.70 6.73 9.19
CA VAL A 75 -27.40 6.65 10.47
C VAL A 75 -27.72 5.18 10.74
N PRO A 76 -27.04 4.50 11.69
CA PRO A 76 -27.36 3.14 12.05
C PRO A 76 -28.65 3.07 12.88
N GLN A 77 -29.26 1.89 12.94
CA GLN A 77 -30.30 1.59 13.93
C GLN A 77 -29.67 0.82 15.09
N LEU A 78 -29.80 1.38 16.29
CA LEU A 78 -29.29 0.80 17.54
C LEU A 78 -30.45 0.59 18.51
N THR A 79 -30.53 -0.60 19.11
CA THR A 79 -31.44 -0.87 20.23
C THR A 79 -30.63 -1.00 21.52
N LEU A 80 -30.95 -0.13 22.47
CA LEU A 80 -30.35 -0.10 23.80
C LEU A 80 -31.30 -0.71 24.84
N PRO A 81 -30.77 -1.25 25.94
CA PRO A 81 -31.58 -1.59 27.10
C PRO A 81 -32.27 -0.36 27.70
N GLU A 82 -33.39 -0.58 28.40
CA GLU A 82 -34.14 0.50 29.06
C GLU A 82 -33.24 1.27 30.05
N GLY A 83 -33.30 2.61 29.98
CA GLY A 83 -32.52 3.51 30.83
C GLY A 83 -31.04 3.66 30.45
N ALA A 84 -30.55 2.91 29.46
CA ALA A 84 -29.17 3.04 28.98
C ALA A 84 -29.02 4.25 28.03
N THR A 85 -27.84 4.87 28.06
CA THR A 85 -27.43 5.93 27.14
C THR A 85 -26.10 5.59 26.50
N ILE A 86 -25.72 6.33 25.46
CA ILE A 86 -24.42 6.22 24.80
C ILE A 86 -23.71 7.57 24.76
N ASN A 87 -22.38 7.54 24.75
CA ASN A 87 -21.52 8.74 24.69
C ASN A 87 -21.31 9.29 23.27
N LEU A 88 -21.88 8.63 22.25
CA LEU A 88 -21.81 9.02 20.84
C LEU A 88 -23.22 9.06 20.25
N ASP A 89 -23.64 10.17 19.67
CA ASP A 89 -24.97 10.30 19.07
C ASP A 89 -25.05 9.62 17.70
N LEU A 90 -25.40 8.34 17.71
CA LEU A 90 -25.62 7.54 16.51
C LEU A 90 -26.99 7.79 15.84
N SER A 91 -27.76 8.77 16.28
CA SER A 91 -28.97 9.23 15.55
C SER A 91 -28.63 10.21 14.42
N THR A 92 -27.38 10.64 14.34
CA THR A 92 -26.84 11.53 13.30
C THR A 92 -25.92 10.77 12.34
N PRO A 93 -25.70 11.29 11.11
CA PRO A 93 -24.84 10.61 10.15
C PRO A 93 -23.41 10.45 10.69
N THR A 94 -22.94 9.21 10.69
CA THR A 94 -21.63 8.81 11.18
C THR A 94 -20.83 8.18 10.04
N ASP A 95 -19.53 8.46 9.99
CA ASP A 95 -18.59 7.83 9.06
C ASP A 95 -18.11 6.50 9.62
N PHE A 96 -18.38 5.41 8.89
CA PHE A 96 -17.97 4.04 9.22
C PHE A 96 -16.87 3.51 8.28
N THR A 97 -16.15 4.38 7.57
CA THR A 97 -14.94 3.99 6.84
C THR A 97 -13.83 3.46 7.75
N SER A 98 -13.86 3.85 9.03
CA SER A 98 -13.00 3.33 10.10
C SER A 98 -13.85 2.79 11.25
N ALA A 99 -13.23 2.02 12.14
CA ALA A 99 -13.90 1.48 13.31
C ALA A 99 -14.44 2.59 14.22
N VAL A 100 -15.73 2.56 14.52
CA VAL A 100 -16.41 3.56 15.38
C VAL A 100 -16.58 2.99 16.77
N ARG A 101 -16.12 3.72 17.80
CA ARG A 101 -16.24 3.30 19.19
C ARG A 101 -17.28 4.12 19.94
N PHE A 102 -18.09 3.44 20.74
CA PHE A 102 -19.01 4.08 21.68
C PHE A 102 -19.11 3.28 22.97
N GLN A 103 -19.52 3.94 24.04
CA GLN A 103 -19.73 3.35 25.35
C GLN A 103 -21.21 3.41 25.69
N VAL A 104 -21.78 2.27 26.07
CA VAL A 104 -23.12 2.18 26.66
C VAL A 104 -22.97 2.36 28.16
N VAL A 105 -23.75 3.26 28.75
CA VAL A 105 -23.78 3.52 30.20
C VAL A 105 -25.19 3.27 30.72
N ASN A 106 -25.32 2.53 31.81
CA ASN A 106 -26.58 2.35 32.52
C ASN A 106 -26.31 2.26 34.02
N GLY A 107 -26.82 3.22 34.80
CA GLY A 107 -26.51 3.32 36.22
C GLY A 107 -25.01 3.52 36.46
N ASN A 108 -24.39 2.58 37.18
CA ASN A 108 -22.95 2.58 37.46
C ASN A 108 -22.16 1.57 36.60
N LEU A 109 -22.82 0.92 35.64
CA LEU A 109 -22.18 0.01 34.71
C LEU A 109 -21.96 0.69 33.37
N PHE A 110 -20.91 0.28 32.68
CA PHE A 110 -20.66 0.65 31.31
C PHE A 110 -20.12 -0.55 30.52
N LYS A 111 -20.24 -0.46 29.20
CA LYS A 111 -19.62 -1.40 28.27
C LYS A 111 -19.25 -0.70 26.98
N ASP A 112 -18.02 -0.92 26.55
CA ASP A 112 -17.50 -0.36 25.30
C ASP A 112 -17.84 -1.27 24.13
N TYR A 113 -18.19 -0.65 23.02
CA TYR A 113 -18.45 -1.30 21.75
C TYR A 113 -17.60 -0.69 20.64
N THR A 114 -17.14 -1.54 19.73
CA THR A 114 -16.46 -1.14 18.49
C THR A 114 -17.25 -1.67 17.30
N VAL A 115 -17.70 -0.76 16.43
CA VAL A 115 -18.42 -1.09 15.20
C VAL A 115 -17.41 -1.16 14.05
N ASN A 116 -17.35 -2.31 13.38
CA ASN A 116 -16.60 -2.51 12.15
C ASN A 116 -17.60 -2.75 11.01
N VAL A 117 -17.51 -1.95 9.97
CA VAL A 117 -18.34 -2.08 8.77
C VAL A 117 -17.46 -2.54 7.62
N THR A 118 -17.90 -3.57 6.93
CA THR A 118 -17.24 -4.09 5.72
C THR A 118 -18.20 -3.98 4.55
N VAL A 119 -17.68 -3.60 3.38
CA VAL A 119 -18.45 -3.58 2.13
C VAL A 119 -17.98 -4.74 1.27
N SER A 120 -18.90 -5.61 0.90
CA SER A 120 -18.61 -6.84 0.14
C SER A 120 -18.07 -6.49 -1.25
N SER A 121 -17.11 -7.29 -1.74
CA SER A 121 -16.60 -7.16 -3.12
C SER A 121 -17.59 -7.79 -4.12
N PRO A 122 -17.83 -7.21 -5.30
CA PRO A 122 -18.83 -7.74 -6.23
C PRO A 122 -18.38 -9.05 -6.92
N ILE A 123 -17.07 -9.22 -7.14
CA ILE A 123 -16.46 -10.40 -7.75
C ILE A 123 -15.65 -11.11 -6.66
N ILE A 124 -15.98 -12.37 -6.41
CA ILE A 124 -15.32 -13.24 -5.42
C ILE A 124 -14.14 -13.96 -6.07
N SER A 125 -14.35 -14.52 -7.26
CA SER A 125 -13.29 -15.19 -8.00
C SER A 125 -13.49 -15.06 -9.51
N PHE A 126 -12.37 -15.07 -10.24
CA PHE A 126 -12.32 -15.05 -11.69
C PHE A 126 -11.24 -16.05 -12.11
N LYS A 127 -11.60 -17.06 -12.90
CA LYS A 127 -10.68 -18.11 -13.34
C LYS A 127 -10.82 -18.40 -14.82
N ILE A 128 -9.71 -18.68 -15.49
CA ILE A 128 -9.71 -19.29 -16.83
C ILE A 128 -8.78 -20.50 -16.77
N ASN A 129 -9.21 -21.65 -17.31
CA ASN A 129 -8.42 -22.89 -17.32
C ASN A 129 -7.85 -23.27 -15.94
N ASN A 130 -8.63 -23.07 -14.88
CA ASN A 130 -8.26 -23.29 -13.48
C ASN A 130 -7.14 -22.40 -12.91
N VAL A 131 -6.67 -21.41 -13.68
CA VAL A 131 -5.79 -20.34 -13.20
C VAL A 131 -6.65 -19.23 -12.61
N ALA A 132 -6.30 -18.74 -11.42
CA ALA A 132 -7.01 -17.66 -10.75
C ALA A 132 -6.44 -16.29 -11.12
N GLY A 133 -7.33 -15.35 -11.44
CA GLY A 133 -6.99 -13.96 -11.69
C GLY A 133 -6.80 -13.19 -10.39
N VAL A 134 -5.90 -12.21 -10.43
CA VAL A 134 -5.72 -11.23 -9.36
C VAL A 134 -6.78 -10.15 -9.53
N ILE A 135 -7.75 -10.10 -8.61
CA ILE A 135 -8.85 -9.14 -8.64
C ILE A 135 -8.49 -7.93 -7.79
N ASN A 136 -8.50 -6.75 -8.39
CA ASN A 136 -8.40 -5.48 -7.68
C ASN A 136 -9.77 -4.79 -7.65
N ASN A 137 -10.50 -4.96 -6.56
CA ASN A 137 -11.82 -4.36 -6.39
C ASN A 137 -11.77 -2.84 -6.23
N SER A 138 -10.64 -2.23 -5.88
CA SER A 138 -10.53 -0.77 -5.82
C SER A 138 -10.31 -0.17 -7.20
N ALA A 139 -9.32 -0.69 -7.94
CA ALA A 139 -8.99 -0.26 -9.30
C ALA A 139 -10.00 -0.72 -10.36
N LYS A 140 -10.87 -1.69 -10.00
CA LYS A 140 -11.76 -2.39 -10.93
C LYS A 140 -10.96 -3.05 -12.06
N THR A 141 -9.92 -3.81 -11.71
CA THR A 141 -9.13 -4.58 -12.67
C THR A 141 -9.06 -6.04 -12.28
N ILE A 142 -8.87 -6.91 -13.28
CA ILE A 142 -8.57 -8.33 -13.08
C ILE A 142 -7.44 -8.70 -14.03
N ASN A 143 -6.32 -9.17 -13.48
CA ASN A 143 -5.16 -9.61 -14.27
C ASN A 143 -4.98 -11.12 -14.14
N LEU A 144 -4.75 -11.79 -15.26
CA LEU A 144 -4.55 -13.24 -15.31
C LEU A 144 -3.42 -13.58 -16.29
N ILE A 145 -2.44 -14.36 -15.85
CA ILE A 145 -1.40 -14.91 -16.72
C ILE A 145 -1.69 -16.39 -16.92
N LEU A 146 -1.96 -16.80 -18.16
CA LEU A 146 -2.22 -18.18 -18.53
C LEU A 146 -0.92 -18.91 -18.89
N PRO A 147 -0.91 -20.26 -18.91
CA PRO A 147 0.25 -21.02 -19.32
C PRO A 147 0.74 -20.61 -20.72
N GLU A 148 2.04 -20.75 -20.92
CA GLU A 148 2.69 -20.47 -22.20
C GLU A 148 2.00 -21.20 -23.36
N GLY A 149 1.85 -20.50 -24.49
CA GLY A 149 1.24 -21.04 -25.71
C GLY A 149 -0.30 -21.13 -25.68
N THR A 150 -0.95 -20.65 -24.62
CA THR A 150 -2.42 -20.58 -24.59
C THR A 150 -2.95 -19.59 -25.63
N ASP A 151 -3.90 -20.03 -26.47
CA ASP A 151 -4.62 -19.17 -27.41
C ASP A 151 -5.64 -18.30 -26.66
N LEU A 152 -5.49 -16.98 -26.77
CA LEU A 152 -6.33 -16.00 -26.06
C LEU A 152 -7.62 -15.65 -26.82
N SER A 153 -7.77 -16.09 -28.07
CA SER A 153 -8.87 -15.66 -28.95
C SER A 153 -10.25 -16.23 -28.58
N ALA A 154 -10.29 -17.29 -27.77
CA ALA A 154 -11.53 -17.97 -27.40
C ALA A 154 -11.44 -18.66 -26.02
N LEU A 155 -11.58 -17.88 -24.94
CA LEU A 155 -11.52 -18.38 -23.57
C LEU A 155 -12.87 -18.23 -22.84
N GLN A 156 -13.12 -19.11 -21.88
CA GLN A 156 -14.33 -19.10 -21.06
C GLN A 156 -13.98 -18.88 -19.59
N PRO A 157 -14.23 -17.68 -19.03
CA PRO A 157 -13.98 -17.43 -17.62
C PRO A 157 -15.07 -18.04 -16.74
N ILE A 158 -14.66 -18.64 -15.62
CA ILE A 158 -15.50 -19.03 -14.50
C ILE A 158 -15.44 -17.91 -13.47
N ILE A 159 -16.56 -17.23 -13.30
CA ILE A 159 -16.70 -16.06 -12.43
C ILE A 159 -17.68 -16.36 -11.31
N GLU A 160 -17.25 -16.11 -10.08
CA GLU A 160 -18.06 -16.19 -8.87
C GLU A 160 -18.34 -14.78 -8.37
N LEU A 161 -19.61 -14.48 -8.08
CA LEU A 161 -20.07 -13.16 -7.68
C LEU A 161 -20.65 -13.20 -6.27
N SER A 162 -20.62 -12.06 -5.59
CA SER A 162 -21.37 -11.88 -4.35
C SER A 162 -22.88 -11.95 -4.56
N GLU A 163 -23.62 -12.25 -3.49
CA GLU A 163 -25.07 -12.36 -3.53
C GLU A 163 -25.73 -11.09 -4.10
N GLY A 164 -26.71 -11.28 -5.00
CA GLY A 164 -27.45 -10.20 -5.63
C GLY A 164 -26.68 -9.41 -6.71
N VAL A 165 -25.43 -9.80 -7.01
CA VAL A 165 -24.63 -9.22 -8.09
C VAL A 165 -24.80 -10.03 -9.37
N THR A 166 -24.89 -9.32 -10.50
CA THR A 166 -24.89 -9.86 -11.86
C THR A 166 -23.69 -9.32 -12.62
N ILE A 167 -23.23 -10.02 -13.67
CA ILE A 167 -22.09 -9.60 -14.48
C ILE A 167 -22.37 -9.78 -15.98
N THR A 168 -21.86 -8.86 -16.80
CA THR A 168 -21.87 -8.94 -18.26
C THR A 168 -20.48 -8.57 -18.82
N PRO A 169 -19.84 -9.40 -19.67
CA PRO A 169 -20.27 -10.72 -20.13
C PRO A 169 -20.51 -11.74 -19.01
N ALA A 170 -21.42 -12.69 -19.23
CA ALA A 170 -21.75 -13.70 -18.23
C ALA A 170 -20.65 -14.76 -18.10
N SER A 171 -20.50 -15.32 -16.89
CA SER A 171 -19.63 -16.47 -16.62
C SER A 171 -19.89 -17.62 -17.61
N GLY A 172 -18.82 -18.23 -18.14
CA GLY A 172 -18.86 -19.31 -19.12
C GLY A 172 -19.03 -18.87 -20.59
N THR A 173 -19.19 -17.57 -20.86
CA THR A 173 -19.25 -17.06 -22.25
C THR A 173 -17.87 -17.15 -22.91
N THR A 174 -17.80 -17.57 -24.18
CA THR A 174 -16.56 -17.51 -24.96
C THR A 174 -16.23 -16.07 -25.34
N ILE A 175 -15.03 -15.62 -24.97
CA ILE A 175 -14.56 -14.24 -25.13
C ILE A 175 -13.14 -14.25 -25.70
N ASP A 176 -12.85 -13.29 -26.56
CA ASP A 176 -11.50 -13.01 -27.06
C ASP A 176 -10.79 -12.06 -26.07
N PHE A 177 -9.67 -12.52 -25.51
CA PHE A 177 -8.81 -11.74 -24.62
C PHE A 177 -7.48 -11.35 -25.27
N SER A 178 -7.39 -11.30 -26.61
CA SER A 178 -6.24 -10.71 -27.30
C SER A 178 -6.06 -9.21 -27.01
N SER A 179 -7.05 -8.59 -26.36
CA SER A 179 -7.02 -7.22 -25.83
C SER A 179 -7.82 -7.16 -24.52
N PRO A 180 -7.62 -6.14 -23.68
CA PRO A 180 -8.39 -6.00 -22.44
C PRO A 180 -9.90 -5.96 -22.68
N VAL A 181 -10.67 -6.66 -21.85
CA VAL A 181 -12.12 -6.81 -21.98
C VAL A 181 -12.84 -6.20 -20.78
N ALA A 182 -13.86 -5.39 -21.03
CA ALA A 182 -14.68 -4.80 -19.98
C ALA A 182 -15.78 -5.77 -19.49
N PHE A 183 -15.89 -5.93 -18.17
CA PHE A 183 -16.96 -6.65 -17.49
C PHE A 183 -17.74 -5.69 -16.58
N THR A 184 -19.04 -5.54 -16.81
CA THR A 184 -19.91 -4.72 -15.97
C THR A 184 -20.56 -5.58 -14.90
N VAL A 185 -20.31 -5.26 -13.63
CA VAL A 185 -21.05 -5.82 -12.49
C VAL A 185 -22.14 -4.87 -12.04
N THR A 186 -23.32 -5.41 -11.73
CA THR A 186 -24.48 -4.63 -11.33
C THR A 186 -25.26 -5.35 -10.23
N ASN A 187 -25.73 -4.59 -9.23
CA ASN A 187 -26.73 -5.02 -8.25
C ASN A 187 -27.85 -3.97 -8.15
N ALA A 188 -28.74 -4.09 -7.16
CA ALA A 188 -29.89 -3.18 -7.01
C ALA A 188 -29.52 -1.72 -6.69
N ILE A 189 -28.29 -1.44 -6.21
CA ILE A 189 -27.88 -0.12 -5.70
C ILE A 189 -26.67 0.47 -6.44
N ALA A 190 -25.91 -0.33 -7.17
CA ALA A 190 -24.64 0.07 -7.75
C ALA A 190 -24.29 -0.69 -9.05
N SER A 191 -23.46 -0.06 -9.87
CA SER A 191 -22.85 -0.64 -11.05
C SER A 191 -21.37 -0.23 -11.13
N ALA A 192 -20.50 -1.13 -11.56
CA ALA A 192 -19.09 -0.85 -11.82
C ALA A 192 -18.59 -1.65 -13.02
N VAL A 193 -17.63 -1.08 -13.74
CA VAL A 193 -16.96 -1.73 -14.87
C VAL A 193 -15.58 -2.18 -14.41
N TYR A 194 -15.27 -3.45 -14.63
CA TYR A 194 -13.96 -4.05 -14.43
C TYR A 194 -13.25 -4.23 -15.77
N THR A 195 -11.98 -3.89 -15.84
CA THR A 195 -11.13 -4.21 -17.00
C THR A 195 -10.39 -5.51 -16.74
N VAL A 196 -10.60 -6.52 -17.58
CA VAL A 196 -9.95 -7.82 -17.48
C VAL A 196 -8.85 -7.93 -18.52
N THR A 197 -7.62 -8.14 -18.08
CA THR A 197 -6.45 -8.36 -18.93
C THR A 197 -5.95 -9.79 -18.75
N VAL A 198 -5.86 -10.53 -19.85
CA VAL A 198 -5.28 -11.87 -19.88
C VAL A 198 -4.03 -11.84 -20.74
N SER A 199 -2.95 -12.42 -20.24
CA SER A 199 -1.68 -12.53 -20.95
C SER A 199 -1.10 -13.94 -20.84
N VAL A 200 -0.02 -14.19 -21.58
CA VAL A 200 0.86 -15.34 -21.43
C VAL A 200 2.28 -14.84 -21.16
N PRO A 201 3.19 -15.66 -20.60
CA PRO A 201 4.57 -15.23 -20.37
C PRO A 201 5.27 -14.77 -21.65
N VAL A 202 6.11 -13.74 -21.52
CA VAL A 202 7.00 -13.26 -22.57
C VAL A 202 8.05 -14.33 -22.87
N GLN A 203 8.31 -14.57 -24.15
CA GLN A 203 9.19 -15.62 -24.65
C GLN A 203 10.44 -15.06 -25.33
N GLY A 204 11.43 -15.93 -25.49
CA GLY A 204 12.62 -15.65 -26.30
C GLY A 204 13.63 -14.70 -25.65
N ILE A 205 13.45 -14.40 -24.36
CA ILE A 205 14.31 -13.50 -23.58
C ILE A 205 14.62 -14.11 -22.21
N GLU A 206 15.84 -13.93 -21.76
CA GLU A 206 16.34 -14.36 -20.46
C GLU A 206 16.51 -13.15 -19.54
N VAL A 207 15.66 -13.05 -18.51
CA VAL A 207 15.73 -11.98 -17.52
C VAL A 207 16.17 -12.54 -16.18
N ALA A 208 17.28 -12.03 -15.65
CA ALA A 208 17.79 -12.44 -14.34
C ALA A 208 17.30 -11.51 -13.24
N PHE A 209 16.68 -12.07 -12.20
CA PHE A 209 16.45 -11.37 -10.94
C PHE A 209 17.70 -11.50 -10.07
N LEU A 210 18.45 -10.41 -9.91
CA LEU A 210 19.64 -10.35 -9.07
C LEU A 210 19.24 -10.19 -7.60
N GLY A 211 19.89 -10.92 -6.68
CA GLY A 211 19.61 -10.79 -5.26
C GLY A 211 20.75 -11.22 -4.33
N THR A 212 20.61 -10.86 -3.06
CA THR A 212 21.56 -11.20 -1.99
C THR A 212 21.30 -12.58 -1.37
N ALA A 213 20.08 -13.12 -1.51
CA ALA A 213 19.77 -14.45 -1.01
C ALA A 213 20.46 -15.52 -1.87
N ALA A 214 20.77 -16.67 -1.27
CA ALA A 214 21.44 -17.77 -1.98
C ALA A 214 20.54 -18.45 -3.04
N SER A 215 19.23 -18.24 -2.99
CA SER A 215 18.27 -18.74 -3.97
C SER A 215 16.97 -17.95 -3.89
N ARG A 216 16.13 -18.02 -4.93
CA ARG A 216 14.79 -17.39 -4.92
C ARG A 216 13.95 -17.80 -3.71
N GLY A 217 13.99 -19.07 -3.31
CA GLY A 217 13.23 -19.57 -2.16
C GLY A 217 13.71 -19.02 -0.81
N ALA A 218 14.88 -18.40 -0.77
CA ALA A 218 15.48 -17.83 0.43
C ALA A 218 15.30 -16.30 0.55
N ILE A 219 14.58 -15.64 -0.37
CA ILE A 219 14.26 -14.22 -0.27
C ILE A 219 13.28 -14.00 0.90
N THR A 220 13.65 -13.17 1.86
CA THR A 220 12.84 -12.90 3.06
C THR A 220 12.17 -11.54 3.06
N ASN A 221 12.71 -10.53 2.35
CA ASN A 221 12.00 -9.27 2.16
C ASN A 221 10.82 -9.52 1.21
N MET A 222 9.61 -9.12 1.63
CA MET A 222 8.38 -9.44 0.91
C MET A 222 8.18 -8.60 -0.35
N ASP A 223 8.73 -7.39 -0.41
CA ASP A 223 8.73 -6.55 -1.61
C ASP A 223 9.60 -7.19 -2.71
N GLU A 224 10.85 -7.51 -2.37
CA GLU A 224 11.81 -8.24 -3.23
C GLU A 224 11.23 -9.59 -3.67
N LYS A 225 10.59 -10.32 -2.76
CA LYS A 225 9.99 -11.61 -3.07
C LYS A 225 8.81 -11.46 -4.04
N THR A 226 7.95 -10.47 -3.85
CA THR A 226 6.77 -10.24 -4.70
C THR A 226 7.19 -9.81 -6.10
N ALA A 227 8.17 -8.92 -6.20
CA ALA A 227 8.80 -8.53 -7.47
C ALA A 227 9.43 -9.72 -8.21
N CYS A 228 10.19 -10.55 -7.49
CA CYS A 228 10.81 -11.76 -8.06
C CYS A 228 9.76 -12.77 -8.52
N ASP A 229 8.74 -13.02 -7.70
CA ASP A 229 7.66 -13.95 -8.04
C ASP A 229 6.88 -13.49 -9.27
N TRP A 230 6.65 -12.18 -9.41
CA TRP A 230 6.05 -11.60 -10.60
C TRP A 230 6.92 -11.82 -11.84
N LEU A 231 8.25 -11.61 -11.78
CA LEU A 231 9.12 -11.84 -12.95
C LEU A 231 8.97 -13.26 -13.49
N PHE A 232 9.05 -14.25 -12.60
CA PHE A 232 8.94 -15.66 -13.00
C PHE A 232 7.55 -16.09 -13.44
N ALA A 233 6.50 -15.37 -13.04
CA ALA A 233 5.17 -15.59 -13.57
C ALA A 233 5.00 -15.02 -14.99
N ASN A 234 5.77 -13.98 -15.35
CA ASN A 234 5.59 -13.23 -16.60
C ASN A 234 6.64 -13.51 -17.67
N TYR A 235 7.77 -14.15 -17.34
CA TYR A 235 8.86 -14.40 -18.29
C TYR A 235 9.26 -15.88 -18.21
N SER A 236 9.15 -16.61 -19.32
CA SER A 236 9.50 -18.04 -19.34
C SER A 236 11.01 -18.28 -19.19
N GLY A 237 11.82 -17.31 -19.61
CA GLY A 237 13.28 -17.28 -19.40
C GLY A 237 13.72 -16.62 -18.09
N ALA A 238 12.83 -16.41 -17.11
CA ALA A 238 13.22 -15.84 -15.83
C ALA A 238 14.22 -16.75 -15.10
N ARG A 239 15.33 -16.17 -14.64
CA ARG A 239 16.33 -16.84 -13.79
C ARG A 239 16.56 -16.06 -12.51
N TYR A 240 16.90 -16.75 -11.43
CA TYR A 240 17.41 -16.10 -10.24
C TYR A 240 18.93 -16.13 -10.31
N LEU A 241 19.58 -15.00 -10.01
CA LEU A 241 21.03 -14.86 -9.99
C LEU A 241 21.44 -14.28 -8.64
N SER A 242 22.11 -15.04 -7.80
CA SER A 242 22.66 -14.50 -6.56
C SER A 242 23.98 -13.76 -6.81
N PHE A 243 24.30 -12.80 -5.96
CA PHE A 243 25.63 -12.18 -5.97
C PHE A 243 26.76 -13.20 -5.71
N ASP A 244 26.51 -14.22 -4.90
CA ASP A 244 27.49 -15.29 -4.63
C ASP A 244 27.78 -16.13 -5.88
N GLU A 245 26.79 -16.36 -6.75
CA GLU A 245 27.00 -17.00 -8.05
C GLU A 245 27.87 -16.15 -8.98
N ILE A 246 27.72 -14.81 -8.96
CA ILE A 246 28.62 -13.92 -9.71
C ILE A 246 30.05 -14.04 -9.19
N VAL A 247 30.24 -14.07 -7.86
CA VAL A 247 31.58 -14.31 -7.26
C VAL A 247 32.15 -15.66 -7.67
N ALA A 248 31.30 -16.68 -7.81
CA ALA A 248 31.68 -18.01 -8.26
C ALA A 248 31.92 -18.12 -9.77
N GLY A 249 31.74 -17.03 -10.53
CA GLY A 249 32.00 -16.99 -11.98
C GLY A 249 30.80 -17.38 -12.84
N ALA A 250 29.58 -17.01 -12.44
CA ALA A 250 28.39 -17.22 -13.25
C ALA A 250 28.50 -16.61 -14.66
N GLU A 251 28.00 -17.34 -15.66
CA GLU A 251 27.90 -16.85 -17.04
C GLU A 251 26.77 -15.82 -17.15
N LEU A 252 27.13 -14.60 -17.56
CA LEU A 252 26.18 -13.47 -17.71
C LEU A 252 25.86 -13.16 -19.18
N SER A 253 26.64 -13.68 -20.13
CA SER A 253 26.55 -13.33 -21.55
C SER A 253 25.26 -13.79 -22.24
N THR A 254 24.49 -14.70 -21.63
CA THR A 254 23.20 -15.18 -22.14
C THR A 254 22.02 -14.40 -21.58
N ILE A 255 22.24 -13.49 -20.63
CA ILE A 255 21.16 -12.73 -19.98
C ILE A 255 20.87 -11.47 -20.80
N ASP A 256 19.64 -11.33 -21.27
CA ASP A 256 19.22 -10.13 -22.01
C ASP A 256 19.07 -8.92 -21.08
N ALA A 257 18.54 -9.12 -19.87
CA ALA A 257 18.46 -8.09 -18.85
C ALA A 257 18.63 -8.64 -17.42
N ILE A 258 19.36 -7.90 -16.58
CA ILE A 258 19.42 -8.14 -15.13
C ILE A 258 18.54 -7.09 -14.44
N TRP A 259 17.54 -7.55 -13.70
CA TRP A 259 16.76 -6.72 -12.79
C TRP A 259 17.25 -6.91 -11.37
N TRP A 260 17.69 -5.84 -10.72
CA TRP A 260 17.88 -5.81 -9.28
C TRP A 260 16.87 -4.86 -8.63
N HIS A 261 15.94 -5.44 -7.88
CA HIS A 261 15.08 -4.74 -6.95
C HIS A 261 15.64 -4.96 -5.54
N PHE A 262 16.01 -3.89 -4.84
CA PHE A 262 16.67 -3.98 -3.53
C PHE A 262 15.96 -3.12 -2.50
N ASP A 263 15.33 -3.78 -1.55
CA ASP A 263 14.39 -3.15 -0.63
C ASP A 263 14.71 -3.47 0.84
N SER A 264 15.56 -4.47 1.08
CA SER A 264 15.91 -4.96 2.41
C SER A 264 16.78 -4.01 3.25
N ALA A 265 17.46 -3.03 2.66
CA ALA A 265 18.23 -2.02 3.40
C ALA A 265 18.50 -0.75 2.59
N GLN A 266 18.68 0.38 3.28
CA GLN A 266 18.99 1.67 2.66
C GLN A 266 20.39 1.69 2.04
N THR A 267 21.37 1.05 2.66
CA THR A 267 22.76 0.98 2.16
C THR A 267 22.95 -0.28 1.34
N LEU A 268 23.66 -0.15 0.21
CA LEU A 268 24.02 -1.31 -0.60
C LEU A 268 24.77 -2.38 0.24
N PRO A 269 24.42 -3.67 0.07
CA PRO A 269 25.04 -4.75 0.82
C PRO A 269 26.49 -4.91 0.39
N THR A 270 27.37 -5.30 1.32
CA THR A 270 28.82 -5.41 1.06
C THR A 270 29.15 -6.33 -0.13
N ILE A 271 28.35 -7.37 -0.38
CA ILE A 271 28.56 -8.26 -1.51
C ILE A 271 28.37 -7.55 -2.86
N ALA A 272 27.46 -6.58 -2.95
CA ALA A 272 27.21 -5.83 -4.18
C ALA A 272 28.41 -4.95 -4.56
N THR A 273 29.18 -4.45 -3.59
CA THR A 273 30.38 -3.64 -3.85
C THR A 273 31.68 -4.46 -3.90
N ASN A 274 31.58 -5.80 -3.88
CA ASN A 274 32.73 -6.68 -4.08
C ASN A 274 33.34 -6.40 -5.48
N PRO A 275 34.67 -6.17 -5.59
CA PRO A 275 35.32 -5.89 -6.87
C PRO A 275 35.10 -6.96 -7.95
N THR A 276 34.92 -8.23 -7.57
CA THR A 276 34.63 -9.32 -8.52
C THR A 276 33.25 -9.14 -9.13
N VAL A 277 32.26 -8.80 -8.30
CA VAL A 277 30.87 -8.57 -8.72
C VAL A 277 30.79 -7.34 -9.61
N THR A 278 31.34 -6.21 -9.17
CA THR A 278 31.26 -4.97 -9.95
C THR A 278 32.02 -5.10 -11.27
N ALA A 279 33.18 -5.77 -11.30
CA ALA A 279 33.90 -6.04 -12.55
C ALA A 279 33.08 -6.94 -13.51
N ALA A 280 32.42 -7.98 -12.99
CA ALA A 280 31.58 -8.85 -13.81
C ALA A 280 30.36 -8.11 -14.41
N LEU A 281 29.69 -7.27 -13.61
CA LEU A 281 28.54 -6.48 -14.08
C LEU A 281 28.93 -5.35 -15.03
N VAL A 282 30.09 -4.72 -14.82
CA VAL A 282 30.67 -3.75 -15.77
C VAL A 282 31.01 -4.45 -17.09
N ALA A 283 31.63 -5.63 -17.05
CA ALA A 283 31.93 -6.42 -18.25
C ALA A 283 30.66 -6.89 -18.97
N TYR A 284 29.64 -7.32 -18.22
CA TYR A 284 28.32 -7.68 -18.75
C TYR A 284 27.71 -6.52 -19.54
N ARG A 285 27.66 -5.32 -18.95
CA ARG A 285 27.16 -4.12 -19.64
C ARG A 285 27.98 -3.74 -20.87
N ALA A 286 29.31 -3.81 -20.78
CA ALA A 286 30.18 -3.56 -21.92
C ALA A 286 29.96 -4.57 -23.06
N GLY A 287 29.44 -5.75 -22.76
CA GLY A 287 29.04 -6.78 -23.72
C GLY A 287 27.62 -6.61 -24.29
N GLY A 288 26.93 -5.50 -24.00
CA GLY A 288 25.54 -5.26 -24.43
C GLY A 288 24.47 -5.68 -23.41
N GLY A 289 24.88 -6.08 -22.20
CA GLY A 289 23.96 -6.45 -21.14
C GLY A 289 23.19 -5.26 -20.55
N ASN A 290 21.93 -5.49 -20.20
CA ASN A 290 21.02 -4.44 -19.73
C ASN A 290 20.74 -4.54 -18.23
N LEU A 291 20.58 -3.39 -17.56
CA LEU A 291 20.22 -3.33 -16.15
C LEU A 291 18.91 -2.57 -15.91
N LEU A 292 18.00 -3.19 -15.18
CA LEU A 292 16.92 -2.50 -14.48
C LEU A 292 17.27 -2.44 -12.99
N LEU A 293 17.37 -1.24 -12.42
CA LEU A 293 17.68 -1.05 -11.01
C LEU A 293 16.52 -0.31 -10.34
N THR A 294 15.90 -0.93 -9.34
CA THR A 294 14.72 -0.33 -8.69
C THR A 294 14.92 -0.17 -7.20
N THR A 295 14.21 0.80 -6.60
CA THR A 295 14.30 1.16 -5.17
C THR A 295 15.75 1.46 -4.77
N PHE A 296 16.30 0.90 -3.68
CA PHE A 296 17.66 1.22 -3.21
C PHE A 296 18.75 0.72 -4.16
N ALA A 297 18.46 -0.20 -5.10
CA ALA A 297 19.40 -0.64 -6.12
C ALA A 297 19.79 0.49 -7.09
N SER A 298 19.01 1.58 -7.15
CA SER A 298 19.35 2.77 -7.94
C SER A 298 20.71 3.38 -7.56
N GLN A 299 21.19 3.15 -6.33
CA GLN A 299 22.53 3.58 -5.89
C GLN A 299 23.66 2.89 -6.68
N TYR A 300 23.37 1.76 -7.32
CA TYR A 300 24.37 0.96 -8.02
C TYR A 300 24.91 1.62 -9.28
N VAL A 301 24.26 2.68 -9.78
CA VAL A 301 24.78 3.50 -10.87
C VAL A 301 26.16 4.09 -10.56
N ASP A 302 26.44 4.47 -9.31
CA ASP A 302 27.76 4.99 -8.91
C ASP A 302 28.77 3.83 -8.79
N ALA A 303 28.37 2.74 -8.12
CA ALA A 303 29.23 1.57 -7.91
C ALA A 303 29.68 0.87 -9.21
N LEU A 304 28.88 0.96 -10.27
CA LEU A 304 29.18 0.41 -11.59
C LEU A 304 29.76 1.45 -12.57
N GLY A 305 30.02 2.69 -12.12
CA GLY A 305 30.56 3.76 -12.96
C GLY A 305 29.63 4.16 -14.13
N ILE A 306 28.32 3.98 -13.96
CA ILE A 306 27.29 4.45 -14.91
C ILE A 306 27.23 5.98 -14.89
N VAL A 307 27.38 6.56 -13.69
CA VAL A 307 27.52 8.00 -13.48
C VAL A 307 28.95 8.32 -13.04
N PRO A 308 29.42 9.58 -13.21
CA PRO A 308 30.69 9.99 -12.63
C PRO A 308 30.74 9.76 -11.10
N PRO A 309 31.92 9.50 -10.52
CA PRO A 309 32.04 9.20 -9.09
C PRO A 309 31.36 10.24 -8.20
N GLY A 310 30.50 9.78 -7.29
CA GLY A 310 29.75 10.63 -6.36
C GLY A 310 28.56 11.36 -6.99
N LYS A 311 28.18 11.00 -8.22
CA LYS A 311 26.96 11.50 -8.89
C LYS A 311 25.80 10.52 -8.86
N GLY A 312 25.88 9.48 -8.03
CA GLY A 312 24.73 8.63 -7.70
C GLY A 312 23.61 9.39 -6.97
N PRO A 313 22.49 8.70 -6.63
CA PRO A 313 21.41 9.26 -5.83
C PRO A 313 21.91 9.98 -4.58
N ASN A 314 21.44 11.21 -4.37
CA ASN A 314 21.89 12.08 -3.28
C ASN A 314 20.83 12.26 -2.19
N ASN A 315 19.66 11.64 -2.37
CA ASN A 315 18.56 11.69 -1.41
C ASN A 315 17.98 10.27 -1.29
N VAL A 316 18.55 9.51 -0.36
CA VAL A 316 18.25 8.10 -0.13
C VAL A 316 17.67 7.97 1.26
N PHE A 317 16.46 7.41 1.41
CA PHE A 317 15.76 7.28 2.69
C PHE A 317 14.64 6.26 2.60
N GLY A 318 14.08 5.91 3.76
CA GLY A 318 12.88 5.09 3.91
C GLY A 318 12.80 4.52 5.32
N ASP A 319 11.61 4.08 5.70
CA ASP A 319 11.33 3.45 6.98
C ASP A 319 11.56 1.93 6.89
N PHE A 320 11.76 1.25 8.02
CA PHE A 320 11.81 -0.22 8.07
C PHE A 320 10.92 -0.71 9.20
N LEU A 321 10.23 -1.84 8.97
CA LEU A 321 9.30 -2.39 9.95
C LEU A 321 9.93 -2.50 11.36
N PRO A 322 9.19 -2.12 12.42
CA PRO A 322 7.76 -1.77 12.43
C PRO A 322 7.46 -0.28 12.13
N ALA A 323 8.45 0.52 11.71
CA ALA A 323 8.21 1.89 11.23
C ALA A 323 7.51 1.86 9.85
N GLY A 324 7.08 3.04 9.38
CA GLY A 324 6.25 3.21 8.19
C GLY A 324 4.89 3.78 8.54
N GLY A 325 3.98 3.81 7.57
CA GLY A 325 2.64 4.31 7.82
C GLY A 325 1.72 4.34 6.62
N VAL A 326 0.52 4.84 6.87
CA VAL A 326 -0.53 5.05 5.87
C VAL A 326 -0.72 6.54 5.65
N ASP A 327 -0.85 6.94 4.40
CA ASP A 327 -1.20 8.30 3.99
C ASP A 327 -2.50 8.27 3.22
N SER A 328 -3.33 9.29 3.44
CA SER A 328 -4.61 9.44 2.73
C SER A 328 -4.43 9.71 1.23
N ASN A 329 -3.29 10.26 0.81
CA ASN A 329 -3.05 10.62 -0.58
C ASN A 329 -2.42 9.46 -1.35
N SER A 330 -2.90 9.24 -2.58
CA SER A 330 -2.20 8.41 -3.56
C SER A 330 -0.90 9.08 -4.01
N TRP A 331 0.11 8.26 -4.25
CA TRP A 331 1.43 8.68 -4.68
C TRP A 331 1.70 8.21 -6.10
N GLY A 332 2.41 9.07 -6.84
CA GLY A 332 2.62 8.89 -8.25
C GLY A 332 3.72 9.79 -8.80
N MET A 333 3.76 9.85 -10.11
CA MET A 333 4.81 10.51 -10.85
C MET A 333 4.25 11.43 -11.93
N SER A 334 5.06 12.43 -12.29
CA SER A 334 4.92 13.18 -13.53
C SER A 334 6.02 12.74 -14.48
N PHE A 335 5.64 12.38 -15.70
CA PHE A 335 6.49 12.08 -16.84
C PHE A 335 6.12 13.00 -18.02
N MET A 336 5.68 14.22 -17.69
CA MET A 336 5.30 15.24 -18.67
C MET A 336 6.42 15.50 -19.67
N GLY A 337 6.10 15.50 -20.96
CA GLY A 337 7.06 15.62 -22.06
C GLY A 337 7.74 14.31 -22.47
N HIS A 338 7.42 13.20 -21.79
CA HIS A 338 7.89 11.84 -22.12
C HIS A 338 6.73 10.87 -22.31
N GLU A 339 5.51 11.34 -22.60
CA GLU A 339 4.30 10.52 -22.69
C GLU A 339 4.40 9.40 -23.72
N ASP A 340 5.15 9.63 -24.81
CA ASP A 340 5.36 8.65 -25.87
C ASP A 340 6.49 7.66 -25.56
N HIS A 341 7.23 7.84 -24.46
CA HIS A 341 8.33 6.95 -24.11
C HIS A 341 7.82 5.51 -23.85
N PRO A 342 8.47 4.47 -24.40
CA PRO A 342 7.98 3.09 -24.29
C PRO A 342 7.65 2.63 -22.87
N ILE A 343 8.45 3.04 -21.88
CA ILE A 343 8.25 2.64 -20.48
C ILE A 343 6.91 3.09 -19.89
N PHE A 344 6.29 4.16 -20.40
CA PHE A 344 5.03 4.70 -19.89
C PHE A 344 3.79 4.24 -20.66
N GLN A 345 3.96 3.43 -21.71
CA GLN A 345 2.84 2.96 -22.53
C GLN A 345 1.89 2.08 -21.73
N GLY A 346 0.59 2.34 -21.86
CA GLY A 346 -0.46 1.55 -21.20
C GLY A 346 -0.63 1.80 -19.70
N LEU A 347 0.07 2.75 -19.10
CA LEU A 347 -0.16 3.14 -17.71
C LEU A 347 -1.55 3.77 -17.54
N GLU A 348 -2.24 3.40 -16.44
CA GLU A 348 -3.44 4.10 -16.00
C GLU A 348 -3.04 5.49 -15.50
N THR A 349 -3.50 6.52 -16.20
CA THR A 349 -3.20 7.91 -15.90
C THR A 349 -4.39 8.63 -15.28
N PHE A 350 -4.16 9.42 -14.23
CA PHE A 350 -5.18 10.30 -13.67
C PHE A 350 -5.20 11.69 -14.34
N GLN A 351 -4.15 11.99 -15.09
CA GLN A 351 -3.97 13.15 -15.95
C GLN A 351 -2.93 12.80 -17.01
N THR A 352 -3.00 13.39 -18.21
CA THR A 352 -1.94 13.26 -19.23
C THR A 352 -0.56 13.48 -18.61
N GLY A 353 0.36 12.55 -18.86
CA GLY A 353 1.72 12.58 -18.32
C GLY A 353 1.83 12.26 -16.83
N LYS A 354 0.77 11.76 -16.17
CA LYS A 354 0.79 11.45 -14.72
C LYS A 354 0.07 10.15 -14.38
N ALA A 355 0.74 9.31 -13.60
CA ALA A 355 0.22 8.04 -13.13
C ALA A 355 0.49 7.86 -11.63
N ASN A 356 -0.45 7.24 -10.92
CA ASN A 356 -0.22 6.79 -9.54
C ASN A 356 0.39 5.39 -9.57
N LEU A 357 1.28 5.13 -8.61
CA LEU A 357 1.86 3.80 -8.37
C LEU A 357 1.44 3.23 -7.02
N LEU A 358 1.06 4.08 -6.07
CA LEU A 358 0.66 3.68 -4.72
C LEU A 358 -0.63 4.38 -4.30
N GLN A 359 -1.60 3.60 -3.84
CA GLN A 359 -2.89 4.13 -3.45
C GLN A 359 -2.87 4.71 -2.04
N GLY A 360 -3.54 5.86 -1.84
CA GLY A 360 -3.83 6.36 -0.50
C GLY A 360 -4.60 5.33 0.32
N GLY A 361 -4.24 5.17 1.60
CA GLY A 361 -4.75 4.11 2.47
C GLY A 361 -3.88 2.85 2.51
N THR A 362 -2.91 2.71 1.60
CA THR A 362 -1.95 1.58 1.60
C THR A 362 -0.82 1.88 2.58
N PHE A 363 -0.43 0.88 3.36
CA PHE A 363 0.78 0.93 4.18
C PHE A 363 2.00 0.93 3.28
N ARG A 364 3.04 1.64 3.70
CA ARG A 364 4.29 1.74 2.94
C ARG A 364 5.47 2.01 3.85
N LEU A 365 6.65 1.73 3.31
CA LEU A 365 7.94 2.05 3.89
C LEU A 365 8.67 3.22 3.21
N ASN A 366 8.18 3.69 2.05
CA ASN A 366 8.71 4.86 1.35
C ASN A 366 10.21 4.73 1.00
N HIS A 367 10.63 3.56 0.53
CA HIS A 367 12.00 3.29 0.15
C HIS A 367 12.39 4.03 -1.15
N THR A 368 13.25 5.02 -1.01
CA THR A 368 13.58 5.98 -2.06
C THR A 368 15.09 6.11 -2.22
N ALA A 369 15.56 6.12 -3.47
CA ALA A 369 16.97 6.37 -3.81
C ALA A 369 17.10 7.22 -5.07
N TRP A 370 16.58 8.44 -5.01
CA TRP A 370 16.50 9.36 -6.15
C TRP A 370 17.52 10.51 -6.06
N TRP A 371 17.47 11.42 -7.03
CA TRP A 371 18.21 12.68 -6.96
C TRP A 371 17.28 13.83 -6.56
N PHE A 372 17.71 14.62 -5.58
CA PHE A 372 17.19 15.94 -5.25
C PHE A 372 18.03 17.00 -5.99
N LEU A 373 17.43 17.76 -6.90
CA LEU A 373 18.17 18.63 -7.82
C LEU A 373 18.39 20.07 -7.35
N PRO A 374 17.39 20.76 -6.74
CA PRO A 374 17.48 22.21 -6.53
C PRO A 374 18.65 22.66 -5.65
N GLU A 375 18.98 21.89 -4.61
CA GLU A 375 19.97 22.32 -3.60
C GLU A 375 21.10 21.33 -3.41
N TRP A 376 20.93 20.05 -3.74
CA TRP A 376 21.89 18.99 -3.40
C TRP A 376 22.64 18.53 -4.64
N GLY A 377 23.91 18.13 -4.46
CA GLY A 377 24.76 17.60 -5.54
C GLY A 377 25.19 18.61 -6.62
N GLY A 378 24.69 19.86 -6.57
CA GLY A 378 25.05 20.93 -7.51
C GLY A 378 24.33 20.84 -8.86
N TYR A 379 23.19 20.15 -8.93
CA TYR A 379 22.46 19.95 -10.18
C TYR A 379 21.64 21.17 -10.61
N ASN A 380 21.05 21.90 -9.65
CA ASN A 380 20.12 23.02 -9.83
C ASN A 380 18.77 22.63 -10.46
N ASP A 381 18.80 21.90 -11.57
CA ASP A 381 17.61 21.48 -12.33
C ASP A 381 17.87 20.20 -13.14
N GLY A 382 16.89 19.75 -13.92
CA GLY A 382 17.00 18.55 -14.74
C GLY A 382 18.05 18.66 -15.86
N ALA A 383 18.28 19.84 -16.43
CA ALA A 383 19.33 20.04 -17.43
C ALA A 383 20.72 19.94 -16.81
N GLY A 384 20.92 20.56 -15.65
CA GLY A 384 22.16 20.47 -14.89
C GLY A 384 22.43 19.05 -14.40
N TRP A 385 21.40 18.29 -14.03
CA TRP A 385 21.52 16.85 -13.73
C TRP A 385 22.03 16.06 -14.94
N ARG A 386 21.34 16.14 -16.08
CA ARG A 386 21.72 15.43 -17.31
C ARG A 386 23.17 15.72 -17.73
N SER A 387 23.59 17.00 -17.68
CA SER A 387 24.97 17.38 -18.02
C SER A 387 26.05 16.78 -17.10
N GLN A 388 25.69 16.46 -15.85
CA GLN A 388 26.62 15.97 -14.84
C GLN A 388 26.60 14.46 -14.67
N THR A 389 25.50 13.79 -15.03
CA THR A 389 25.35 12.33 -14.89
C THR A 389 25.43 11.60 -16.23
N GLY A 390 25.22 12.30 -17.35
CA GLY A 390 25.13 11.70 -18.68
C GLY A 390 23.85 10.92 -18.94
N GLY A 391 22.90 10.89 -17.99
CA GLY A 391 21.62 10.20 -18.15
C GLY A 391 20.52 11.11 -18.69
N THR A 392 19.36 10.52 -18.96
CA THR A 392 18.11 11.22 -19.27
C THR A 392 17.13 10.99 -18.13
N ASN A 393 16.64 12.07 -17.48
CA ASN A 393 15.59 11.96 -16.48
C ASN A 393 14.21 11.92 -17.18
N LEU A 394 13.41 10.91 -16.87
CA LEU A 394 12.15 10.62 -17.55
C LEU A 394 10.93 10.95 -16.69
N ALA A 395 11.08 10.93 -15.37
CA ALA A 395 10.00 11.25 -14.45
C ALA A 395 10.49 11.93 -13.17
N SER A 396 9.55 12.62 -12.52
CA SER A 396 9.69 13.27 -11.22
C SER A 396 8.45 12.96 -10.36
N GLU A 397 8.35 13.60 -9.19
CA GLU A 397 7.15 13.55 -8.36
C GLU A 397 5.93 14.13 -9.13
N ALA A 398 4.71 13.68 -8.81
CA ALA A 398 3.49 14.05 -9.52
C ALA A 398 3.22 15.57 -9.65
N TRP A 399 3.79 16.39 -8.77
CA TRP A 399 3.64 17.84 -8.79
C TRP A 399 4.66 18.56 -9.70
N ASP A 400 5.72 17.88 -10.15
CA ASP A 400 6.86 18.48 -10.83
C ASP A 400 6.86 18.20 -12.34
N ASP A 401 6.05 18.95 -13.09
CA ASP A 401 5.91 18.78 -14.54
C ASP A 401 7.13 19.25 -15.35
N ALA A 402 8.04 19.98 -14.72
CA ALA A 402 9.27 20.43 -15.36
C ALA A 402 10.44 19.46 -15.16
N LEU A 403 10.25 18.40 -14.37
CA LEU A 403 11.26 17.41 -14.00
C LEU A 403 12.54 18.04 -13.42
N ASN A 404 12.38 19.11 -12.63
CA ASN A 404 13.48 19.92 -12.08
C ASN A 404 13.66 19.74 -10.56
N GLY A 405 12.74 19.06 -9.89
CA GLY A 405 12.75 18.80 -8.46
C GLY A 405 13.41 17.47 -8.11
N ARG A 406 12.96 16.37 -8.74
CA ARG A 406 13.50 15.01 -8.54
C ARG A 406 13.81 14.32 -9.85
N VAL A 407 14.69 13.33 -9.77
CA VAL A 407 14.84 12.30 -10.82
C VAL A 407 14.42 10.97 -10.22
N THR A 408 13.17 10.60 -10.48
CA THR A 408 12.56 9.36 -9.94
C THR A 408 12.68 8.19 -10.92
N ILE A 409 12.76 8.49 -12.21
CA ILE A 409 13.05 7.52 -13.27
C ILE A 409 14.08 8.16 -14.20
N ALA A 410 15.09 7.38 -14.56
CA ALA A 410 16.11 7.80 -15.52
C ALA A 410 16.68 6.63 -16.28
N GLU A 411 17.34 6.95 -17.39
CA GLU A 411 18.02 6.00 -18.25
C GLU A 411 19.43 6.46 -18.62
N TRP A 412 20.28 5.50 -18.97
CA TRP A 412 21.60 5.71 -19.54
C TRP A 412 21.83 4.80 -20.74
N GLY A 413 22.48 5.35 -21.76
CA GLY A 413 22.73 4.75 -23.07
C GLY A 413 22.39 5.76 -24.17
N ASP A 414 22.39 5.32 -25.43
CA ASP A 414 21.93 6.16 -26.53
C ASP A 414 20.40 6.12 -26.63
N ALA A 415 19.75 7.12 -27.23
CA ALA A 415 18.28 7.25 -27.27
C ALA A 415 17.54 6.08 -27.97
N GLU A 416 18.27 5.21 -28.66
CA GLU A 416 17.76 3.99 -29.30
C GLU A 416 18.33 2.70 -28.67
N ASP A 417 19.21 2.82 -27.67
CA ASP A 417 20.00 1.72 -27.10
C ASP A 417 20.35 2.01 -25.62
N ALA A 418 19.31 2.30 -24.82
CA ALA A 418 19.45 2.45 -23.38
C ALA A 418 19.80 1.10 -22.74
N ASN A 419 20.88 1.05 -21.97
CA ASN A 419 21.32 -0.19 -21.31
C ASN A 419 21.16 -0.18 -19.78
N VAL A 420 20.71 0.94 -19.22
CA VAL A 420 20.34 1.04 -17.80
C VAL A 420 19.09 1.87 -17.65
N VAL A 421 18.10 1.36 -16.92
CA VAL A 421 16.95 2.12 -16.42
C VAL A 421 16.93 2.03 -14.90
N VAL A 422 16.61 3.15 -14.24
CA VAL A 422 16.38 3.20 -12.79
C VAL A 422 14.95 3.64 -12.48
N ILE A 423 14.34 3.06 -11.44
CA ILE A 423 13.05 3.49 -10.88
C ILE A 423 13.20 3.58 -9.37
N SER A 424 13.19 4.80 -8.83
CA SER A 424 13.74 5.09 -7.50
C SER A 424 12.77 5.71 -6.51
N MET A 425 11.49 5.88 -6.87
CA MET A 425 10.48 6.48 -6.00
C MET A 425 9.93 5.49 -4.98
N GLY A 426 9.67 5.95 -3.75
CA GLY A 426 9.01 5.16 -2.70
C GLY A 426 7.55 4.80 -2.97
N ALA A 427 6.97 5.20 -4.11
CA ALA A 427 5.67 4.72 -4.58
C ALA A 427 5.77 3.43 -5.41
N TYR A 428 6.97 3.04 -5.84
CA TYR A 428 7.23 1.78 -6.54
C TYR A 428 7.41 0.67 -5.50
N ASP A 429 6.28 0.19 -5.00
CA ASP A 429 6.15 -0.68 -3.83
C ASP A 429 5.31 -1.91 -4.22
N TRP A 430 5.94 -3.08 -4.24
CA TRP A 430 5.36 -4.34 -4.71
C TRP A 430 4.49 -5.03 -3.66
N TYR A 431 4.68 -4.71 -2.39
CA TYR A 431 4.12 -5.46 -1.28
C TYR A 431 3.57 -4.53 -0.20
N ASN A 432 2.25 -4.56 -0.06
CA ASN A 432 1.56 -3.88 1.03
C ASN A 432 1.83 -4.59 2.36
N GLU A 433 2.65 -4.00 3.23
CA GLU A 433 2.89 -4.53 4.56
C GLU A 433 1.68 -4.39 5.50
N THR A 434 1.70 -5.17 6.57
CA THR A 434 0.76 -4.99 7.69
C THR A 434 1.31 -3.96 8.68
N ASP A 435 0.43 -3.30 9.42
CA ASP A 435 0.84 -2.46 10.53
C ASP A 435 1.60 -3.25 11.63
N ALA A 436 2.14 -2.55 12.63
CA ALA A 436 2.89 -3.17 13.73
C ALA A 436 2.08 -4.20 14.55
N SER A 437 0.75 -4.23 14.41
CA SER A 437 -0.15 -5.21 15.04
C SER A 437 -0.53 -6.36 14.11
N GLY A 438 -0.02 -6.39 12.88
CA GLY A 438 -0.33 -7.39 11.87
C GLY A 438 -1.65 -7.14 11.13
N ASN A 439 -2.27 -5.96 11.29
CA ASN A 439 -3.49 -5.64 10.54
C ASN A 439 -3.14 -5.23 9.11
N PRO A 440 -3.82 -5.78 8.10
CA PRO A 440 -3.65 -5.33 6.73
C PRO A 440 -4.23 -3.92 6.55
N SER A 441 -3.56 -3.11 5.72
CA SER A 441 -4.09 -1.83 5.25
C SER A 441 -4.95 -2.01 3.99
N GLN A 442 -5.36 -0.91 3.37
CA GLN A 442 -6.02 -0.97 2.07
C GLN A 442 -5.05 -1.53 1.01
N PRO A 443 -5.47 -2.48 0.15
CA PRO A 443 -4.64 -2.96 -0.96
C PRO A 443 -4.29 -1.85 -1.95
N ASN A 444 -3.09 -1.88 -2.52
CA ASN A 444 -2.69 -0.92 -3.55
C ASN A 444 -3.49 -1.15 -4.86
N ALA A 445 -4.41 -0.23 -5.19
CA ALA A 445 -5.11 -0.21 -6.48
C ALA A 445 -4.16 -0.17 -7.69
N PHE A 446 -3.02 0.53 -7.56
CA PHE A 446 -2.15 0.87 -8.66
C PHE A 446 -0.99 -0.12 -8.89
N ILE A 447 -1.03 -1.30 -8.26
CA ILE A 447 -0.02 -2.35 -8.49
C ILE A 447 0.10 -2.72 -9.98
N THR A 448 -0.97 -2.59 -10.76
CA THR A 448 -0.93 -2.84 -12.22
C THR A 448 -0.04 -1.83 -12.95
N ASN A 449 0.01 -0.57 -12.49
CA ASN A 449 0.93 0.43 -13.07
C ASN A 449 2.38 0.10 -12.73
N ILE A 450 2.67 -0.41 -11.52
CA ILE A 450 4.01 -0.89 -11.16
C ILE A 450 4.41 -2.02 -12.11
N GLN A 451 3.58 -3.07 -12.22
CA GLN A 451 3.82 -4.22 -13.10
C GLN A 451 4.03 -3.81 -14.56
N THR A 452 3.19 -2.91 -15.07
CA THR A 452 3.26 -2.41 -16.45
C THR A 452 4.55 -1.60 -16.66
N LEU A 453 4.89 -0.71 -15.74
CA LEU A 453 6.12 0.07 -15.79
C LEU A 453 7.35 -0.85 -15.77
N THR A 454 7.37 -1.90 -14.95
CA THR A 454 8.45 -2.90 -14.91
C THR A 454 8.57 -3.64 -16.23
N GLN A 455 7.45 -4.17 -16.73
CA GLN A 455 7.40 -4.92 -17.98
C GLN A 455 7.89 -4.07 -19.14
N ASN A 456 7.39 -2.84 -19.27
CA ASN A 456 7.80 -1.94 -20.33
C ASN A 456 9.27 -1.54 -20.18
N SER A 457 9.77 -1.37 -18.96
CA SER A 457 11.19 -1.06 -18.72
C SER A 457 12.10 -2.21 -19.15
N LEU A 458 11.73 -3.45 -18.83
CA LEU A 458 12.45 -4.64 -19.30
C LEU A 458 12.39 -4.79 -20.82
N ASN A 459 11.23 -4.60 -21.42
CA ASN A 459 11.05 -4.70 -22.88
C ASN A 459 11.80 -3.60 -23.63
N TYR A 460 11.77 -2.38 -23.10
CA TYR A 460 12.51 -1.25 -23.64
C TYR A 460 14.02 -1.51 -23.65
N LEU A 461 14.56 -2.02 -22.53
CA LEU A 461 15.98 -2.35 -22.40
C LEU A 461 16.45 -3.43 -23.39
N ILE A 462 15.58 -4.34 -23.79
CA ILE A 462 15.92 -5.45 -24.72
C ILE A 462 15.47 -5.19 -26.16
N GLY A 463 14.99 -3.97 -26.46
CA GLY A 463 14.59 -3.54 -27.80
C GLY A 463 13.30 -4.16 -28.35
N GLN A 464 12.32 -4.45 -27.48
CA GLN A 464 11.01 -5.02 -27.85
C GLN A 464 9.87 -4.00 -27.88
#